data_AF-A0A9D7BAB9-F1
#
_entry.id   AF-A0A9D7BAB9-F1
#
_cell.length_a   1.000
_cell.length_b   1.000
_cell.length_c   1.000
_cell.angle_alpha   90.00
_cell.angle_beta   90.00
_cell.angle_gamma   90.00
#
_symmetry.space_group_name_H-M   'P 1'
#
loop_
_entity.id
_entity.type
_entity.pdbx_description
1 polymer ?
#
loop_
_entity_poly.entity_id
_entity_poly.type
_entity_poly.pdbx_seq_one_letter_code
_entity_poly.pdbx_strand_id
1 'polypeptide(L)'
;MSPARVLVFLLAVLALLTLIGQLIPQDGLSIGGLTLRMPRWRDVLFPEEQVRVDISDILAVATDSTEAALDTITVEVPADSAASVPAFDPSTLAPLEERIKLHFPAQGASVLQPFFADLESAAAQAKPVRILHYGDSQIEGDRITAYVRNKLQVQFGGNGPGLIAVADIVPHFSVERVLGGDWNRYSVMGKKPKEQRHDRFGALSAFSRFSPILNDTIVPDTIVHEAFVTLKPDRKCYAKAQAWSRCKLWFGWHRAPVTITVEADGVELTSETIAPANELLLREWRLESPPKELTLRFRGTDSPDVFGIALDGRNGVAVDNIAARGAAG
;
A
#
# COMPACT_ATOMS: atom_id res chain seq x y z
N MET A 1 -27.52 8.73 -26.61
CA MET A 1 -26.90 9.67 -27.57
C MET A 1 -26.18 8.85 -28.63
N SER A 2 -26.19 9.24 -29.91
CA SER A 2 -25.44 8.48 -30.92
C SER A 2 -23.92 8.68 -30.74
N PRO A 3 -23.09 7.65 -30.94
CA PRO A 3 -21.63 7.76 -30.83
C PRO A 3 -21.03 8.91 -31.64
N ALA A 4 -21.59 9.17 -32.83
CA ALA A 4 -21.17 10.28 -33.69
C ALA A 4 -21.40 11.66 -33.04
N ARG A 5 -22.50 11.86 -32.31
CA ARG A 5 -22.77 13.13 -31.61
C ARG A 5 -21.82 13.35 -30.44
N VAL A 6 -21.45 12.27 -29.74
CA VAL A 6 -20.46 12.32 -28.65
C VAL A 6 -19.09 12.68 -29.20
N LEU A 7 -18.66 12.05 -30.31
CA LEU A 7 -17.39 12.35 -30.96
C LEU A 7 -17.33 13.81 -31.44
N VAL A 8 -18.38 14.30 -32.12
CA VAL A 8 -18.43 15.69 -32.58
C VAL A 8 -18.39 16.67 -31.42
N PHE A 9 -19.10 16.37 -30.33
CA PHE A 9 -19.05 17.18 -29.11
C PHE A 9 -17.64 17.22 -28.51
N LEU A 10 -16.97 16.08 -28.36
CA LEU A 10 -15.60 16.01 -27.86
C LEU A 10 -14.61 16.80 -28.73
N LEU A 11 -14.69 16.65 -30.06
CA LEU A 11 -13.85 17.40 -30.99
C LEU A 11 -14.11 18.90 -30.91
N ALA A 12 -15.36 19.33 -30.77
CA ALA A 12 -15.71 20.74 -30.61
C ALA A 12 -15.15 21.32 -29.29
N VAL A 13 -15.24 20.57 -28.19
CA VAL A 13 -14.67 20.97 -26.90
C VAL A 13 -13.14 21.05 -26.98
N LEU A 14 -12.47 20.06 -27.57
CA LEU A 14 -11.01 20.06 -27.75
C LEU A 14 -10.54 21.21 -28.64
N ALA A 15 -11.26 21.50 -29.73
CA ALA A 15 -10.97 22.64 -30.60
C ALA A 15 -11.12 23.97 -29.86
N LEU A 16 -12.17 24.13 -29.06
CA LEU A 16 -12.39 25.31 -28.24
C LEU A 16 -11.29 25.49 -27.18
N LEU A 17 -10.93 24.43 -26.46
CA LEU A 17 -9.84 24.45 -25.48
C LEU A 17 -8.49 24.78 -26.14
N THR A 18 -8.23 24.24 -27.33
CA THR A 18 -7.02 24.55 -28.09
C THR A 18 -6.96 26.01 -28.50
N LEU A 19 -8.09 26.58 -28.93
CA LEU A 19 -8.19 27.99 -29.28
C LEU A 19 -7.95 28.89 -28.06
N ILE A 20 -8.59 28.58 -26.93
CA ILE A 20 -8.41 29.32 -25.67
C ILE A 20 -6.94 29.24 -25.21
N GLY A 21 -6.33 28.06 -25.27
CA GLY A 21 -4.92 27.86 -24.89
C GLY A 21 -3.93 28.60 -25.79
N GLN A 22 -4.29 28.89 -27.05
CA GLN A 22 -3.47 29.74 -27.93
C GLN A 22 -3.64 31.24 -27.65
N LEU A 23 -4.81 31.67 -27.16
CA LEU A 23 -5.12 33.07 -26.87
C LEU A 23 -4.56 33.54 -25.52
N ILE A 24 -4.35 32.63 -24.57
CA ILE A 24 -3.78 32.94 -23.26
C ILE A 24 -2.25 33.11 -23.37
N PRO A 25 -1.65 34.19 -22.82
CA PRO A 25 -0.20 34.37 -22.78
C PRO A 25 0.50 33.23 -22.04
N GLN A 26 1.74 32.90 -22.41
CA GLN A 26 2.50 31.82 -21.76
C GLN A 26 2.72 32.06 -20.26
N ASP A 27 2.86 33.31 -19.85
CA ASP A 27 3.04 33.67 -18.44
C ASP A 27 1.75 33.56 -17.61
N GLY A 28 0.61 33.40 -18.29
CA GLY A 28 -0.73 33.29 -17.73
C GLY A 28 -1.53 34.59 -17.84
N LEU A 29 -2.86 34.47 -17.73
CA LEU A 29 -3.78 35.60 -17.66
C LEU A 29 -4.15 35.85 -16.19
N SER A 30 -3.81 37.02 -15.67
CA SER A 30 -4.16 37.40 -14.30
C SER A 30 -5.57 37.99 -14.24
N ILE A 31 -6.50 37.31 -13.56
CA ILE A 31 -7.86 37.79 -13.31
C ILE A 31 -8.11 37.76 -11.80
N GLY A 32 -8.29 38.92 -11.17
CA GLY A 32 -8.72 39.01 -9.77
C GLY A 32 -7.80 38.31 -8.74
N GLY A 33 -6.49 38.28 -8.98
CA GLY A 33 -5.52 37.60 -8.11
C GLY A 33 -5.27 36.12 -8.43
N LEU A 34 -5.99 35.55 -9.41
CA LEU A 34 -5.75 34.21 -9.95
C LEU A 34 -4.99 34.31 -11.27
N THR A 35 -3.90 33.55 -11.41
CA THR A 35 -3.15 33.45 -12.66
C THR A 35 -3.57 32.19 -13.41
N LEU A 36 -4.40 32.37 -14.44
CA LEU A 36 -4.85 31.27 -15.30
C LEU A 36 -3.74 30.93 -16.31
N ARG A 37 -3.20 29.71 -16.24
CA ARG A 37 -2.24 29.18 -17.23
C ARG A 37 -2.89 28.03 -17.98
N MET A 38 -2.69 27.99 -19.29
CA MET A 38 -3.22 26.94 -20.14
C MET A 38 -2.09 26.40 -21.04
N PRO A 39 -1.89 25.08 -21.09
CA PRO A 39 -0.83 24.49 -21.91
C PRO A 39 -1.14 24.68 -23.40
N ARG A 40 -0.11 24.84 -24.23
CA ARG A 40 -0.29 24.89 -25.68
C ARG A 40 -0.47 23.48 -26.21
N TRP A 41 -1.17 23.35 -27.33
CA TRP A 41 -1.36 22.06 -28.00
C TRP A 41 -0.05 21.34 -28.33
N ARG A 42 1.03 22.10 -28.62
CA ARG A 42 2.36 21.53 -28.83
C ARG A 42 2.94 20.91 -27.57
N ASP A 43 2.80 21.56 -26.42
CA ASP A 43 3.34 21.07 -25.15
C ASP A 43 2.60 19.79 -24.69
N VAL A 44 1.32 19.66 -25.07
CA VAL A 44 0.50 18.47 -24.77
C VAL A 44 0.78 17.32 -25.73
N LEU A 45 0.92 17.59 -27.04
CA LEU A 45 1.14 16.55 -28.06
C LEU A 45 2.62 16.16 -28.21
N PHE A 46 3.53 17.07 -27.87
CA PHE A 46 4.98 16.93 -27.99
C PHE A 46 5.67 17.44 -26.72
N PRO A 47 5.44 16.78 -25.57
CA PRO A 47 6.11 17.14 -24.34
C PRO A 47 7.63 17.01 -24.52
N GLU A 48 8.40 17.95 -23.97
CA GLU A 48 9.86 17.84 -23.94
C GLU A 48 10.27 16.53 -23.26
N GLU A 49 11.19 15.82 -23.89
CA GLU A 49 11.65 14.52 -23.43
C GLU A 49 12.40 14.70 -22.11
N GLN A 50 11.79 14.28 -21.01
CA GLN A 50 12.40 14.40 -19.68
C GLN A 50 13.75 13.65 -19.67
N VAL A 51 14.79 14.29 -19.11
CA VAL A 51 16.10 13.64 -18.91
C VAL A 51 15.89 12.43 -18.00
N ARG A 52 15.94 11.23 -18.59
CA ARG A 52 15.80 9.98 -17.86
C ARG A 52 17.15 9.60 -17.28
N VAL A 53 17.16 9.28 -15.99
CA VAL A 53 18.31 8.60 -15.37
C VAL A 53 18.46 7.24 -16.05
N ASP A 54 19.69 6.89 -16.45
CA ASP A 54 19.96 5.57 -17.00
C ASP A 54 19.75 4.51 -15.91
N ILE A 55 18.74 3.68 -16.10
CA ILE A 55 18.36 2.58 -15.21
C ILE A 55 18.56 1.21 -15.88
N SER A 56 19.41 1.14 -16.92
CA SER A 56 19.62 -0.07 -17.72
C SER A 56 20.01 -1.28 -16.85
N ASP A 57 20.85 -1.06 -15.83
CA ASP A 57 21.27 -2.13 -14.91
C ASP A 57 20.10 -2.65 -14.03
N ILE A 58 19.17 -1.77 -13.65
CA ILE A 58 17.96 -2.14 -12.89
C ILE A 58 17.01 -2.93 -13.80
N LEU A 59 16.86 -2.50 -15.05
CA LEU A 59 16.04 -3.18 -16.05
C LEU A 59 16.63 -4.55 -16.43
N ALA A 60 17.95 -4.68 -16.44
CA ALA A 60 18.65 -5.92 -16.76
C ALA A 60 18.41 -7.05 -15.74
N VAL A 61 18.04 -6.73 -14.49
CA VAL A 61 17.59 -7.75 -13.53
C VAL A 61 16.30 -8.36 -14.06
N ALA A 62 16.33 -9.63 -14.49
CA ALA A 62 15.15 -10.28 -15.06
C ALA A 62 13.94 -10.21 -14.10
N THR A 63 12.78 -9.84 -14.62
CA THR A 63 11.50 -9.97 -13.91
C THR A 63 10.73 -11.16 -14.50
N ASP A 64 10.39 -12.13 -13.67
CA ASP A 64 9.76 -13.40 -14.11
C ASP A 64 8.31 -13.26 -14.61
N SER A 65 7.70 -12.08 -14.50
CA SER A 65 6.39 -11.79 -15.07
C SER A 65 6.53 -11.49 -16.56
N THR A 66 5.81 -12.22 -17.40
CA THR A 66 5.47 -11.80 -18.78
C THR A 66 5.03 -10.35 -18.70
N GLU A 67 5.80 -9.44 -19.30
CA GLU A 67 5.57 -7.98 -19.37
C GLU A 67 4.31 -7.59 -18.62
N ALA A 68 4.42 -7.40 -17.29
CA ALA A 68 3.33 -6.85 -16.52
C ALA A 68 3.06 -5.53 -17.20
N ALA A 69 2.01 -5.49 -18.02
CA ALA A 69 1.73 -4.38 -18.90
C ALA A 69 1.83 -3.15 -18.02
N LEU A 70 2.82 -2.31 -18.31
CA LEU A 70 2.93 -0.97 -17.78
C LEU A 70 1.72 -0.26 -18.38
N ASP A 71 0.55 -0.53 -17.79
CA ASP A 71 -0.70 0.08 -18.16
C ASP A 71 -0.49 1.54 -17.78
N THR A 72 -0.26 2.33 -18.82
CA THR A 72 0.08 3.74 -18.72
C THR A 72 -1.11 4.38 -18.03
N ILE A 73 -0.92 4.79 -16.78
CA ILE A 73 -2.00 5.37 -15.98
C ILE A 73 -2.39 6.70 -16.61
N THR A 74 -3.49 6.72 -17.37
CA THR A 74 -4.39 7.87 -17.36
C THR A 74 -4.98 7.94 -15.96
N VAL A 75 -4.44 8.82 -15.12
CA VAL A 75 -5.02 9.12 -13.82
C VAL A 75 -6.31 9.89 -14.12
N GLU A 76 -7.46 9.22 -14.11
CA GLU A 76 -8.72 9.94 -13.88
C GLU A 76 -8.68 10.42 -12.43
N VAL A 77 -8.23 11.66 -12.25
CA VAL A 77 -8.35 12.39 -10.99
C VAL A 77 -9.85 12.51 -10.71
N PRO A 78 -10.38 11.87 -9.66
CA PRO A 78 -11.76 12.13 -9.25
C PRO A 78 -11.82 13.60 -8.85
N ALA A 79 -12.65 14.36 -9.55
CA ALA A 79 -12.90 15.76 -9.26
C ALA A 79 -13.75 15.85 -7.98
N ASP A 80 -13.15 15.65 -6.80
CA ASP A 80 -13.81 16.04 -5.56
C ASP A 80 -12.83 16.24 -4.41
N SER A 81 -12.40 17.50 -4.25
CA SER A 81 -12.11 18.17 -2.98
C SER A 81 -11.64 19.59 -3.27
N ALA A 82 -12.59 20.52 -3.36
CA ALA A 82 -12.32 21.96 -3.35
C ALA A 82 -11.91 22.44 -1.93
N ALA A 83 -10.93 21.78 -1.32
CA ALA A 83 -10.18 22.35 -0.20
C ALA A 83 -9.01 23.13 -0.78
N SER A 84 -8.72 24.30 -0.23
CA SER A 84 -7.57 25.13 -0.62
C SER A 84 -6.27 24.38 -0.38
N VAL A 85 -5.83 23.58 -1.35
CA VAL A 85 -4.46 23.07 -1.43
C VAL A 85 -3.59 24.32 -1.55
N PRO A 86 -2.60 24.54 -0.66
CA PRO A 86 -1.63 25.61 -0.89
C PRO A 86 -1.08 25.41 -2.30
N ALA A 87 -1.15 26.43 -3.14
CA ALA A 87 -0.60 26.35 -4.49
C ALA A 87 0.87 25.94 -4.35
N PHE A 88 1.16 24.70 -4.74
CA PHE A 88 2.51 24.17 -4.72
C PHE A 88 3.33 25.01 -5.69
N ASP A 89 4.24 25.82 -5.16
CA ASP A 89 5.13 26.63 -5.98
C ASP A 89 6.41 25.82 -6.25
N PRO A 90 6.55 25.23 -7.46
CA PRO A 90 7.75 24.48 -7.78
C PRO A 90 9.03 25.33 -7.79
N SER A 91 8.93 26.67 -7.76
CA SER A 91 10.09 27.56 -7.68
C SER A 91 10.71 27.65 -6.28
N THR A 92 10.01 27.22 -5.22
CA THR A 92 10.57 27.14 -3.86
C THR A 92 11.36 25.87 -3.60
N LEU A 93 11.37 24.95 -4.57
CA LEU A 93 12.07 23.67 -4.44
C LEU A 93 13.53 23.84 -4.82
N ALA A 94 14.41 23.20 -4.05
CA ALA A 94 15.81 23.05 -4.43
C ALA A 94 15.92 22.41 -5.84
N PRO A 95 17.03 22.61 -6.57
CA PRO A 95 17.27 21.95 -7.86
C PRO A 95 16.96 20.45 -7.80
N LEU A 96 16.47 19.89 -8.91
CA LEU A 96 16.08 18.47 -8.95
C LEU A 96 17.25 17.58 -8.52
N GLU A 97 18.47 17.93 -8.92
CA GLU A 97 19.69 17.20 -8.56
C GLU A 97 19.98 17.20 -7.05
N GLU A 98 19.48 18.19 -6.30
CA GLU A 98 19.59 18.21 -4.84
C GLU A 98 18.47 17.41 -4.18
N ARG A 99 17.25 17.45 -4.74
CA ARG A 99 16.09 16.72 -4.21
C ARG A 99 16.16 15.21 -4.41
N ILE A 100 16.90 14.74 -5.42
CA ILE A 100 17.08 13.30 -5.70
C ILE A 100 18.35 12.72 -5.05
N LYS A 101 19.15 13.54 -4.35
CA LYS A 101 20.32 13.02 -3.63
C LYS A 101 19.87 12.24 -2.40
N LEU A 102 20.52 11.11 -2.18
CA LEU A 102 20.41 10.41 -0.92
C LEU A 102 21.03 11.29 0.18
N HIS A 103 20.21 11.69 1.15
CA HIS A 103 20.66 12.42 2.33
C HIS A 103 21.21 11.44 3.36
N PHE A 104 22.48 11.58 3.70
CA PHE A 104 23.15 10.74 4.69
C PHE A 104 23.40 11.52 5.99
N PRO A 105 23.42 10.83 7.15
CA PRO A 105 23.87 11.44 8.40
C PRO A 105 25.39 11.71 8.36
N ALA A 106 25.96 12.24 9.43
CA ALA A 106 27.38 12.63 9.50
C ALA A 106 28.37 11.50 9.13
N GLN A 107 27.95 10.24 9.28
CA GLN A 107 28.74 9.06 8.90
C GLN A 107 28.78 8.80 7.37
N GLY A 108 27.98 9.52 6.58
CA GLY A 108 27.89 9.37 5.14
C GLY A 108 27.24 8.05 4.71
N ALA A 109 27.56 7.59 3.50
CA ALA A 109 26.99 6.37 2.92
C ALA A 109 27.37 5.08 3.67
N SER A 110 28.35 5.11 4.58
CA SER A 110 28.74 3.93 5.35
C SER A 110 27.62 3.43 6.27
N VAL A 111 26.64 4.28 6.59
CA VAL A 111 25.46 3.89 7.37
C VAL A 111 24.67 2.74 6.73
N LEU A 112 24.77 2.57 5.40
CA LEU A 112 24.10 1.51 4.66
C LEU A 112 24.93 0.22 4.54
N GLN A 113 26.22 0.23 4.89
CA GLN A 113 27.07 -0.97 4.76
C GLN A 113 26.55 -2.17 5.57
N PRO A 114 26.09 -2.03 6.83
CA PRO A 114 25.52 -3.16 7.57
C PRO A 114 24.28 -3.71 6.88
N PHE A 115 23.42 -2.83 6.35
CA PHE A 115 22.23 -3.23 5.61
C PHE A 115 22.59 -4.00 4.33
N PHE A 116 23.59 -3.56 3.56
CA PHE A 116 24.03 -4.30 2.37
C PHE A 116 24.62 -5.67 2.72
N ALA A 117 25.39 -5.77 3.81
CA ALA A 117 25.88 -7.06 4.29
C ALA A 117 24.73 -8.01 4.73
N ASP A 118 23.68 -7.46 5.34
CA ASP A 118 22.48 -8.21 5.67
C ASP A 118 21.76 -8.71 4.40
N LEU A 119 21.66 -7.88 3.35
CA LEU A 119 21.09 -8.28 2.05
C LEU A 119 21.88 -9.41 1.39
N GLU A 120 23.21 -9.28 1.33
CA GLU A 120 24.09 -10.29 0.72
C GLU A 120 23.99 -11.66 1.43
N SER A 121 23.75 -11.65 2.75
CA SER A 121 23.59 -12.87 3.54
C SER A 121 22.14 -13.33 3.69
N ALA A 122 21.15 -12.57 3.22
CA ALA A 122 19.74 -12.74 3.54
C ALA A 122 19.20 -14.16 3.22
N ALA A 123 19.62 -14.74 2.09
CA ALA A 123 19.22 -16.09 1.70
C ALA A 123 19.75 -17.19 2.64
N ALA A 124 20.88 -16.96 3.31
CA ALA A 124 21.48 -17.90 4.26
C ALA A 124 20.93 -17.73 5.69
N GLN A 125 20.22 -16.63 5.99
CA GLN A 125 19.67 -16.36 7.31
C GLN A 125 18.41 -17.18 7.62
N ALA A 126 18.15 -17.45 8.90
CA ALA A 126 16.97 -18.19 9.34
C ALA A 126 15.66 -17.37 9.31
N LYS A 127 15.79 -16.05 9.24
CA LYS A 127 14.70 -15.07 9.18
C LYS A 127 14.98 -14.12 8.02
N PRO A 128 13.94 -13.62 7.34
CA PRO A 128 14.13 -12.66 6.28
C PRO A 128 14.58 -11.31 6.82
N VAL A 129 15.41 -10.61 6.05
CA VAL A 129 15.72 -9.18 6.23
C VAL A 129 14.46 -8.41 5.83
N ARG A 130 13.92 -7.62 6.76
CA ARG A 130 12.65 -6.91 6.55
C ARG A 130 12.89 -5.45 6.22
N ILE A 131 12.28 -4.99 5.13
CA ILE A 131 12.37 -3.63 4.60
C ILE A 131 10.97 -3.03 4.61
N LEU A 132 10.80 -1.86 5.22
CA LEU A 132 9.52 -1.16 5.26
C LEU A 132 9.59 0.03 4.31
N HIS A 133 8.80 0.01 3.25
CA HIS A 133 8.73 1.09 2.28
C HIS A 133 7.58 2.04 2.66
N TYR A 134 7.93 3.12 3.35
CA TYR A 134 7.00 4.20 3.70
C TYR A 134 6.89 5.20 2.57
N GLY A 135 5.68 5.71 2.33
CA GLY A 135 5.44 6.72 1.32
C GLY A 135 3.99 7.19 1.32
N ASP A 136 3.68 8.07 0.37
CA ASP A 136 2.38 8.70 0.22
C ASP A 136 1.40 7.83 -0.60
N SER A 137 0.44 8.47 -1.27
CA SER A 137 -0.50 7.80 -2.17
C SER A 137 0.16 7.13 -3.38
N GLN A 138 1.39 7.47 -3.78
CA GLN A 138 2.01 6.89 -4.98
C GLN A 138 2.32 5.40 -4.82
N ILE A 139 2.67 4.97 -3.61
CA ILE A 139 2.93 3.56 -3.32
C ILE A 139 1.65 2.82 -2.87
N GLU A 140 0.51 3.52 -2.79
CA GLU A 140 -0.77 2.92 -2.45
C GLU A 140 -1.18 1.84 -3.47
N GLY A 141 -1.76 0.75 -2.98
CA GLY A 141 -2.12 -0.39 -3.82
C GLY A 141 -0.92 -1.22 -4.27
N ASP A 142 0.29 -0.96 -3.76
CA ASP A 142 1.47 -1.85 -3.84
C ASP A 142 2.11 -2.00 -5.23
N ARG A 143 1.75 -1.19 -6.23
CA ARG A 143 2.32 -1.33 -7.59
C ARG A 143 3.83 -1.06 -7.64
N ILE A 144 4.25 0.07 -7.07
CA ILE A 144 5.68 0.47 -7.02
C ILE A 144 6.45 -0.47 -6.08
N THR A 145 5.92 -0.68 -4.87
CA THR A 145 6.58 -1.51 -3.87
C THR A 145 6.68 -2.96 -4.33
N ALA A 146 5.69 -3.51 -5.03
CA ALA A 146 5.78 -4.86 -5.61
C ALA A 146 6.91 -4.99 -6.66
N TYR A 147 7.14 -3.96 -7.48
CA TYR A 147 8.26 -3.97 -8.42
C TYR A 147 9.61 -4.02 -7.69
N VAL A 148 9.81 -3.11 -6.72
CA VAL A 148 11.03 -3.05 -5.90
C VAL A 148 11.23 -4.36 -5.12
N ARG A 149 10.16 -4.84 -4.47
CA ARG A 149 10.13 -6.12 -3.76
C ARG A 149 10.57 -7.27 -4.65
N ASN A 150 10.01 -7.37 -5.86
CA ASN A 150 10.35 -8.45 -6.78
C ASN A 150 11.84 -8.41 -7.16
N LYS A 151 12.40 -7.23 -7.46
CA LYS A 151 13.83 -7.08 -7.79
C LYS A 151 14.71 -7.53 -6.63
N LEU A 152 14.40 -7.09 -5.41
CA LEU A 152 15.13 -7.48 -4.22
C LEU A 152 15.01 -8.99 -3.94
N GLN A 153 13.82 -9.58 -4.10
CA GLN A 153 13.59 -11.00 -3.89
C GLN A 153 14.23 -11.90 -4.95
N VAL A 154 14.35 -11.41 -6.19
CA VAL A 154 15.10 -12.09 -7.26
C VAL A 154 16.60 -12.09 -6.93
N GLN A 155 17.13 -10.95 -6.50
CA GLN A 155 18.57 -10.78 -6.25
C GLN A 155 19.05 -11.43 -4.95
N PHE A 156 18.33 -11.23 -3.84
CA PHE A 156 18.76 -11.62 -2.50
C PHE A 156 17.95 -12.79 -1.92
N GLY A 157 17.07 -13.39 -2.74
CA GLY A 157 16.14 -14.42 -2.30
C GLY A 157 14.99 -13.85 -1.46
N GLY A 158 14.08 -14.73 -1.06
CA GLY A 158 12.85 -14.34 -0.37
C GLY A 158 11.64 -14.39 -1.30
N ASN A 159 10.46 -14.31 -0.69
CA ASN A 159 9.18 -14.40 -1.37
C ASN A 159 8.07 -13.87 -0.46
N GLY A 160 6.87 -13.80 -1.03
CA GLY A 160 5.68 -13.28 -0.39
C GLY A 160 5.51 -11.77 -0.57
N PRO A 161 4.28 -11.27 -0.38
CA PRO A 161 3.91 -9.87 -0.56
C PRO A 161 4.25 -8.98 0.66
N GLY A 162 4.70 -9.55 1.78
CA GLY A 162 4.99 -8.79 3.00
C GLY A 162 3.74 -8.52 3.84
N LEU A 163 3.77 -7.43 4.60
CA LEU A 163 2.73 -6.99 5.53
C LEU A 163 1.54 -6.34 4.82
N ILE A 164 0.33 -6.79 5.18
CA ILE A 164 -0.94 -6.42 4.54
C ILE A 164 -1.95 -6.05 5.63
N ALA A 165 -2.70 -4.97 5.40
CA ALA A 165 -3.85 -4.61 6.24
C ALA A 165 -5.02 -5.57 6.01
N VAL A 166 -5.77 -5.91 7.06
CA VAL A 166 -6.97 -6.77 6.94
C VAL A 166 -8.05 -6.06 6.11
N ALA A 167 -8.58 -4.95 6.64
CA ALA A 167 -9.46 -4.07 5.90
C ALA A 167 -8.69 -2.85 5.41
N ASP A 168 -8.98 -2.45 4.17
CA ASP A 168 -8.24 -1.40 3.50
C ASP A 168 -9.10 -0.73 2.43
N ILE A 169 -8.71 0.47 2.02
CA ILE A 169 -9.51 1.33 1.15
C ILE A 169 -9.27 0.98 -0.33
N VAL A 170 -8.10 0.43 -0.63
CA VAL A 170 -7.69 0.09 -1.99
C VAL A 170 -7.46 -1.41 -2.17
N PRO A 171 -7.65 -1.96 -3.37
CA PRO A 171 -7.12 -3.28 -3.73
C PRO A 171 -5.59 -3.32 -3.59
N HIS A 172 -5.04 -4.49 -3.28
CA HIS A 172 -3.60 -4.71 -3.15
C HIS A 172 -3.08 -5.44 -4.40
N PHE A 173 -2.05 -4.91 -5.06
CA PHE A 173 -1.58 -5.45 -6.35
C PHE A 173 -1.13 -6.92 -6.27
N SER A 174 -0.49 -7.34 -5.19
CA SER A 174 0.01 -8.72 -5.06
C SER A 174 -0.96 -9.73 -4.44
N VAL A 175 -2.03 -9.27 -3.78
CA VAL A 175 -2.91 -10.14 -2.98
C VAL A 175 -4.36 -9.73 -3.12
N GLU A 176 -5.18 -10.67 -3.54
CA GLU A 176 -6.62 -10.54 -3.45
C GLU A 176 -7.07 -10.78 -2.00
N ARG A 177 -7.87 -9.86 -1.48
CA ARG A 177 -8.44 -9.91 -0.12
C ARG A 177 -9.95 -10.10 -0.23
N VAL A 178 -10.45 -11.21 0.30
CA VAL A 178 -11.89 -11.45 0.45
C VAL A 178 -12.24 -11.39 1.93
N LEU A 179 -13.08 -10.44 2.30
CA LEU A 179 -13.49 -10.20 3.68
C LEU A 179 -14.93 -10.69 3.89
N GLY A 180 -15.19 -11.23 5.08
CA GLY A 180 -16.55 -11.45 5.55
C GLY A 180 -16.69 -11.08 7.02
N GLY A 181 -17.93 -10.74 7.41
CA GLY A 181 -18.21 -10.06 8.68
C GLY A 181 -17.96 -8.55 8.61
N ASP A 182 -18.24 -7.85 9.71
CA ASP A 182 -18.26 -6.38 9.77
C ASP A 182 -16.90 -5.79 10.18
N TRP A 183 -15.90 -5.94 9.31
CA TRP A 183 -14.59 -5.33 9.53
C TRP A 183 -14.66 -3.79 9.44
N ASN A 184 -14.24 -3.13 10.51
CA ASN A 184 -14.08 -1.69 10.62
C ASN A 184 -12.60 -1.34 10.68
N ARG A 185 -12.16 -0.44 9.81
CA ARG A 185 -10.78 0.07 9.75
C ARG A 185 -10.66 1.39 10.50
N TYR A 186 -9.66 1.51 11.37
CA TYR A 186 -9.31 2.72 12.11
C TYR A 186 -7.90 3.13 11.75
N SER A 187 -7.70 4.35 11.27
CA SER A 187 -6.41 4.82 10.75
C SER A 187 -6.13 6.24 11.21
N VAL A 188 -4.84 6.58 11.31
CA VAL A 188 -4.38 7.94 11.64
C VAL A 188 -4.90 8.99 10.63
N MET A 189 -5.15 8.59 9.38
CA MET A 189 -5.67 9.46 8.33
C MET A 189 -7.21 9.60 8.36
N GLY A 190 -7.88 8.77 9.17
CA GLY A 190 -9.33 8.80 9.32
C GLY A 190 -9.76 9.66 10.51
N LYS A 191 -11.04 10.02 10.54
CA LYS A 191 -11.62 10.64 11.74
C LYS A 191 -11.66 9.62 12.87
N LYS A 192 -10.91 9.88 13.93
CA LYS A 192 -10.92 9.06 15.15
C LYS A 192 -12.31 9.10 15.84
N PRO A 193 -12.98 7.95 16.04
CA PRO A 193 -14.22 7.89 16.82
C PRO A 193 -14.00 8.32 18.27
N LYS A 194 -15.05 8.80 18.94
CA LYS A 194 -14.95 9.26 20.35
C LYS A 194 -14.69 8.11 21.32
N GLU A 195 -15.14 6.91 20.93
CA GLU A 195 -15.04 5.66 21.68
C GLU A 195 -13.59 5.14 21.69
N GLN A 196 -12.80 5.47 20.66
CA GLN A 196 -11.39 5.11 20.57
C GLN A 196 -10.55 5.98 21.52
N ARG A 197 -10.10 5.43 22.64
CA ARG A 197 -9.28 6.15 23.65
C ARG A 197 -7.77 5.98 23.50
N HIS A 198 -7.29 5.37 22.42
CA HIS A 198 -5.87 5.11 22.17
C HIS A 198 -5.44 5.51 20.76
N ASP A 199 -4.13 5.61 20.54
CA ASP A 199 -3.48 5.92 19.25
C ASP A 199 -2.51 4.80 18.81
N ARG A 200 -2.80 3.58 19.22
CA ARG A 200 -2.08 2.37 18.76
C ARG A 200 -2.49 2.07 17.33
N PHE A 201 -1.76 2.61 16.35
CA PHE A 201 -2.05 2.38 14.93
C PHE A 201 -1.12 1.35 14.27
N GLY A 202 -0.07 0.90 14.97
CA GLY A 202 0.90 -0.06 14.43
C GLY A 202 1.69 0.47 13.22
N ALA A 203 2.45 -0.42 12.57
CA ALA A 203 3.32 -0.04 11.45
C ALA A 203 2.53 0.47 10.24
N LEU A 204 1.35 -0.12 9.96
CA LEU A 204 0.48 0.25 8.85
C LEU A 204 -0.31 1.56 9.08
N SER A 205 -0.08 2.25 10.21
CA SER A 205 -0.82 3.45 10.58
C SER A 205 -2.34 3.24 10.59
N ALA A 206 -2.75 1.99 10.82
CA ALA A 206 -4.13 1.54 10.89
C ALA A 206 -4.24 0.19 11.61
N PHE A 207 -5.41 -0.06 12.19
CA PHE A 207 -5.82 -1.37 12.69
C PHE A 207 -7.26 -1.66 12.26
N SER A 208 -7.65 -2.93 12.28
CA SER A 208 -9.01 -3.39 11.96
C SER A 208 -9.64 -4.10 13.15
N ARG A 209 -10.95 -3.95 13.34
CA ARG A 209 -11.76 -4.72 14.30
C ARG A 209 -13.01 -5.24 13.62
N PHE A 210 -13.48 -6.42 14.01
CA PHE A 210 -14.73 -7.03 13.53
C PHE A 210 -15.89 -6.88 14.53
N SER A 211 -15.68 -6.10 15.58
CA SER A 211 -16.71 -5.60 16.49
C SER A 211 -16.46 -4.11 16.75
N PRO A 212 -17.50 -3.32 17.07
CA PRO A 212 -17.31 -1.91 17.40
C PRO A 212 -16.34 -1.71 18.57
N ILE A 213 -15.59 -0.60 18.56
CA ILE A 213 -14.84 -0.17 19.73
C ILE A 213 -15.85 0.22 20.81
N LEU A 214 -15.80 -0.49 21.93
CA LEU A 214 -16.58 -0.18 23.10
C LEU A 214 -15.73 0.67 24.05
N ASN A 215 -16.37 1.66 24.70
CA ASN A 215 -15.73 2.41 25.76
C ASN A 215 -15.38 1.46 26.92
N ASP A 216 -14.22 1.66 27.57
CA ASP A 216 -13.71 0.76 28.61
C ASP A 216 -14.66 0.58 29.79
N THR A 217 -15.55 1.55 30.03
CA THR A 217 -16.59 1.50 31.08
C THR A 217 -17.79 0.62 30.71
N ILE A 218 -17.87 0.14 29.47
CA ILE A 218 -18.97 -0.70 28.97
C ILE A 218 -18.46 -2.15 28.87
N VAL A 219 -19.16 -3.06 29.55
CA VAL A 219 -18.90 -4.50 29.47
C VAL A 219 -19.16 -4.97 28.02
N PRO A 220 -18.28 -5.80 27.43
CA PRO A 220 -18.52 -6.39 26.12
C PRO A 220 -19.91 -7.04 26.03
N ASP A 221 -20.57 -6.87 24.89
CA ASP A 221 -21.88 -7.49 24.65
C ASP A 221 -21.78 -9.03 24.72
N THR A 222 -22.91 -9.68 24.94
CA THR A 222 -23.06 -11.14 24.80
C THR A 222 -23.12 -11.59 23.33
N ILE A 223 -23.23 -10.65 22.39
CA ILE A 223 -23.25 -10.94 20.96
C ILE A 223 -21.88 -11.45 20.51
N VAL A 224 -21.87 -12.67 19.98
CA VAL A 224 -20.68 -13.24 19.34
C VAL A 224 -20.59 -12.70 17.93
N HIS A 225 -19.47 -12.06 17.61
CA HIS A 225 -19.15 -11.61 16.27
C HIS A 225 -18.24 -12.63 15.58
N GLU A 226 -18.47 -12.83 14.29
CA GLU A 226 -17.67 -13.70 13.43
C GLU A 226 -17.23 -12.90 12.21
N ALA A 227 -15.96 -13.04 11.85
CA ALA A 227 -15.39 -12.42 10.67
C ALA A 227 -14.27 -13.27 10.10
N PHE A 228 -13.97 -13.09 8.81
CA PHE A 228 -12.84 -13.75 8.17
C PHE A 228 -12.13 -12.82 7.20
N VAL A 229 -10.88 -13.18 6.92
CA VAL A 229 -10.10 -12.64 5.81
C VAL A 229 -9.46 -13.79 5.07
N THR A 230 -9.77 -13.91 3.79
CA THR A 230 -9.14 -14.86 2.87
C THR A 230 -8.16 -14.10 1.98
N LEU A 231 -6.92 -14.56 1.95
CA LEU A 231 -5.82 -13.99 1.19
C LEU A 231 -5.46 -14.96 0.06
N LYS A 232 -5.49 -14.46 -1.19
CA LYS A 232 -5.15 -15.24 -2.38
C LYS A 232 -4.06 -14.54 -3.18
N PRO A 233 -3.07 -15.25 -3.71
CA PRO A 233 -2.12 -14.67 -4.64
C PRO A 233 -2.85 -14.08 -5.86
N ASP A 234 -2.55 -12.82 -6.22
CA ASP A 234 -3.05 -12.29 -7.49
C ASP A 234 -2.20 -12.87 -8.64
N ARG A 235 -2.85 -13.55 -9.59
CA ARG A 235 -2.16 -14.20 -10.72
C ARG A 235 -1.46 -13.21 -11.65
N LYS A 236 -1.86 -11.93 -11.63
CA LYS A 236 -1.27 -10.87 -12.46
C LYS A 236 -0.02 -10.25 -11.83
N CYS A 237 0.28 -10.56 -10.57
CA CYS A 237 1.44 -10.00 -9.88
C CYS A 237 2.72 -10.82 -10.13
N TYR A 238 3.85 -10.34 -9.61
CA TYR A 238 5.14 -11.02 -9.73
C TYR A 238 5.17 -12.39 -9.04
N ALA A 239 5.79 -13.38 -9.67
CA ALA A 239 5.83 -14.77 -9.20
C ALA A 239 6.36 -14.93 -7.77
N LYS A 240 7.37 -14.13 -7.37
CA LYS A 240 7.92 -14.16 -6.01
C LYS A 240 6.89 -13.74 -4.95
N ALA A 241 5.97 -12.83 -5.27
CA ALA A 241 4.93 -12.42 -4.34
C ALA A 241 3.80 -13.47 -4.23
N GLN A 242 3.66 -14.38 -5.21
CA GLN A 242 2.60 -15.39 -5.22
C GLN A 242 2.88 -16.60 -4.34
N ALA A 243 4.09 -16.75 -3.82
CA ALA A 243 4.48 -17.88 -2.98
C ALA A 243 4.92 -17.39 -1.60
N TRP A 244 4.27 -17.88 -0.55
CA TRP A 244 4.65 -17.63 0.84
C TRP A 244 4.56 -18.90 1.66
N SER A 245 5.36 -18.98 2.73
CA SER A 245 5.45 -20.18 3.60
C SER A 245 5.35 -19.85 5.08
N ARG A 246 5.21 -18.57 5.43
CA ARG A 246 4.95 -18.08 6.77
C ARG A 246 3.82 -17.06 6.72
N CYS A 247 2.88 -17.21 7.65
CA CYS A 247 1.85 -16.21 7.94
C CYS A 247 2.09 -15.69 9.36
N LYS A 248 2.13 -14.37 9.54
CA LYS A 248 2.22 -13.72 10.84
C LYS A 248 1.04 -12.80 11.05
N LEU A 249 0.47 -12.81 12.25
CA LEU A 249 -0.62 -11.93 12.64
C LEU A 249 -0.19 -11.11 13.86
N TRP A 250 -0.29 -9.79 13.75
CA TRP A 250 -0.16 -8.87 14.88
C TRP A 250 -1.54 -8.39 15.31
N PHE A 251 -1.88 -8.63 16.57
CA PHE A 251 -3.19 -8.27 17.12
C PHE A 251 -3.11 -8.07 18.64
N GLY A 252 -4.10 -7.48 19.28
CA GLY A 252 -4.08 -7.34 20.75
C GLY A 252 -5.24 -6.53 21.32
N TRP A 253 -5.18 -6.22 22.61
CA TRP A 253 -6.14 -5.33 23.30
C TRP A 253 -7.61 -5.75 23.17
N HIS A 254 -7.88 -7.03 23.40
CA HIS A 254 -9.24 -7.61 23.46
C HIS A 254 -9.59 -7.99 24.90
N ARG A 255 -10.83 -7.75 25.31
CA ARG A 255 -11.31 -7.88 26.70
C ARG A 255 -12.06 -9.19 26.96
N ALA A 256 -12.39 -9.93 25.92
CA ALA A 256 -13.02 -11.25 25.99
C ALA A 256 -12.21 -12.25 25.15
N PRO A 257 -12.28 -13.57 25.42
CA PRO A 257 -11.56 -14.56 24.62
C PRO A 257 -11.94 -14.48 23.13
N VAL A 258 -10.93 -14.63 22.26
CA VAL A 258 -11.13 -14.67 20.81
C VAL A 258 -10.58 -15.98 20.25
N THR A 259 -11.39 -16.68 19.46
CA THR A 259 -10.96 -17.85 18.71
C THR A 259 -10.45 -17.42 17.34
N ILE A 260 -9.24 -17.85 16.99
CA ILE A 260 -8.65 -17.66 15.67
C ILE A 260 -8.43 -19.03 15.03
N THR A 261 -9.06 -19.24 13.87
CA THR A 261 -8.92 -20.46 13.07
C THR A 261 -8.20 -20.11 11.77
N VAL A 262 -7.18 -20.88 11.43
CA VAL A 262 -6.41 -20.70 10.18
C VAL A 262 -6.64 -21.90 9.28
N GLU A 263 -7.05 -21.63 8.04
CA GLU A 263 -7.30 -22.64 7.02
C GLU A 263 -6.41 -22.34 5.80
N ALA A 264 -5.82 -23.38 5.22
CA ALA A 264 -5.11 -23.31 3.94
C ALA A 264 -5.78 -24.25 2.95
N ASP A 265 -6.13 -23.74 1.77
CA ASP A 265 -6.78 -24.51 0.70
C ASP A 265 -8.02 -25.31 1.17
N GLY A 266 -8.82 -24.71 2.06
CA GLY A 266 -10.02 -25.31 2.65
C GLY A 266 -9.77 -26.33 3.77
N VAL A 267 -8.51 -26.55 4.17
CA VAL A 267 -8.15 -27.45 5.28
C VAL A 267 -7.74 -26.65 6.50
N GLU A 268 -8.35 -26.94 7.65
CA GLU A 268 -7.98 -26.34 8.93
C GLU A 268 -6.56 -26.73 9.33
N LEU A 269 -5.70 -25.73 9.53
CA LEU A 269 -4.34 -25.89 10.05
C LEU A 269 -4.30 -25.83 11.57
N THR A 270 -5.06 -24.91 12.15
CA THR A 270 -5.14 -24.73 13.61
C THR A 270 -6.35 -23.91 14.01
N SER A 271 -6.80 -24.12 15.24
CA SER A 271 -7.84 -23.33 15.89
C SER A 271 -7.42 -23.09 17.35
N GLU A 272 -7.15 -21.83 17.69
CA GLU A 272 -6.68 -21.43 19.02
C GLU A 272 -7.66 -20.43 19.64
N THR A 273 -8.03 -20.63 20.91
CA THR A 273 -8.73 -19.61 21.69
C THR A 273 -7.75 -18.85 22.55
N ILE A 274 -7.60 -17.57 22.26
CA ILE A 274 -6.69 -16.66 22.94
C ILE A 274 -7.44 -15.96 24.07
N ALA A 275 -6.85 -15.98 25.26
CA ALA A 275 -7.39 -15.29 26.43
C ALA A 275 -7.26 -13.76 26.27
N PRO A 276 -8.13 -12.97 26.95
CA PRO A 276 -8.03 -11.51 26.93
C PRO A 276 -6.62 -11.01 27.22
N ALA A 277 -6.17 -10.05 26.43
CA ALA A 277 -4.82 -9.50 26.53
C ALA A 277 -4.84 -7.98 26.34
N ASN A 278 -4.01 -7.27 27.12
CA ASN A 278 -3.83 -5.83 27.08
C ASN A 278 -2.48 -5.41 26.46
N GLU A 279 -1.92 -6.28 25.63
CA GLU A 279 -0.63 -6.10 24.96
C GLU A 279 -0.69 -6.50 23.47
N LEU A 280 0.38 -6.21 22.74
CA LEU A 280 0.55 -6.67 21.37
C LEU A 280 0.95 -8.15 21.37
N LEU A 281 0.14 -8.96 20.71
CA LEU A 281 0.40 -10.38 20.48
C LEU A 281 0.88 -10.61 19.04
N LEU A 282 1.76 -11.59 18.88
CA LEU A 282 2.19 -12.13 17.60
C LEU A 282 1.82 -13.61 17.55
N ARG A 283 1.18 -14.03 16.47
CA ARG A 283 1.06 -15.45 16.09
C ARG A 283 1.75 -15.67 14.76
N GLU A 284 2.46 -16.79 14.64
CA GLU A 284 3.16 -17.21 13.43
C GLU A 284 2.75 -18.63 13.09
N TRP A 285 2.33 -18.83 11.84
CA TRP A 285 2.04 -20.15 11.28
C TRP A 285 3.01 -20.44 10.14
N ARG A 286 3.57 -21.65 10.16
CA ARG A 286 4.43 -22.15 9.10
C ARG A 286 3.62 -23.08 8.22
N LEU A 287 3.69 -22.82 6.93
CA LEU A 287 2.99 -23.58 5.90
C LEU A 287 3.98 -24.57 5.28
N GLU A 288 3.52 -25.81 5.09
CA GLU A 288 4.33 -26.87 4.49
C GLU A 288 4.64 -26.55 3.02
N SER A 289 3.63 -26.06 2.31
CA SER A 289 3.68 -25.57 0.93
C SER A 289 2.98 -24.21 0.81
N PRO A 290 3.31 -23.41 -0.23
CA PRO A 290 2.56 -22.19 -0.52
C PRO A 290 1.10 -22.49 -0.88
N PRO A 291 0.11 -21.99 -0.12
CA PRO A 291 -1.29 -22.27 -0.39
C PRO A 291 -1.81 -21.41 -1.55
N LYS A 292 -2.86 -21.87 -2.22
CA LYS A 292 -3.61 -21.05 -3.20
C LYS A 292 -4.53 -20.06 -2.50
N GLU A 293 -5.02 -20.42 -1.32
CA GLU A 293 -5.78 -19.53 -0.45
C GLU A 293 -5.46 -19.78 1.02
N LEU A 294 -5.37 -18.70 1.80
CA LEU A 294 -5.20 -18.75 3.24
C LEU A 294 -6.32 -17.94 3.89
N THR A 295 -7.11 -18.57 4.76
CA THR A 295 -8.23 -17.93 5.47
C THR A 295 -7.94 -17.87 6.96
N LEU A 296 -8.05 -16.68 7.54
CA LEU A 296 -8.07 -16.48 8.99
C LEU A 296 -9.50 -16.13 9.38
N ARG A 297 -10.12 -16.98 10.22
CA ARG A 297 -11.43 -16.73 10.82
C ARG A 297 -11.25 -16.30 12.27
N PHE A 298 -12.07 -15.34 12.68
CA PHE A 298 -12.08 -14.76 14.00
C PHE A 298 -13.48 -14.89 14.58
N ARG A 299 -13.58 -15.30 15.84
CA ARG A 299 -14.83 -15.45 16.56
C ARG A 299 -14.68 -14.99 18.00
N GLY A 300 -15.50 -14.06 18.44
CA GLY A 300 -15.45 -13.55 19.81
C GLY A 300 -16.47 -12.45 20.05
N THR A 301 -16.72 -12.13 21.32
CA THR A 301 -17.62 -11.02 21.69
C THR A 301 -16.92 -9.66 21.69
N ASP A 302 -15.58 -9.65 21.81
CA ASP A 302 -14.76 -8.45 21.66
C ASP A 302 -13.62 -8.72 20.68
N SER A 303 -13.58 -7.92 19.61
CA SER A 303 -12.54 -8.00 18.60
C SER A 303 -11.22 -7.44 19.11
N PRO A 304 -10.07 -8.09 18.87
CA PRO A 304 -8.78 -7.45 19.05
C PRO A 304 -8.55 -6.34 18.02
N ASP A 305 -7.71 -5.38 18.36
CA ASP A 305 -7.08 -4.51 17.38
C ASP A 305 -6.18 -5.38 16.50
N VAL A 306 -6.52 -5.58 15.23
CA VAL A 306 -5.69 -6.33 14.27
C VAL A 306 -4.84 -5.37 13.46
N PHE A 307 -3.53 -5.41 13.65
CA PHE A 307 -2.57 -4.46 13.07
C PHE A 307 -2.06 -4.86 11.70
N GLY A 308 -2.22 -6.12 11.30
CA GLY A 308 -1.84 -6.58 9.97
C GLY A 308 -1.46 -8.06 9.93
N ILE A 309 -1.39 -8.58 8.72
CA ILE A 309 -1.00 -9.95 8.40
C ILE A 309 0.21 -9.89 7.47
N ALA A 310 1.33 -10.52 7.84
CA ALA A 310 2.46 -10.66 6.92
C ALA A 310 2.50 -12.06 6.31
N LEU A 311 2.69 -12.09 5.00
CA LEU A 311 2.89 -13.31 4.21
C LEU A 311 4.30 -13.27 3.63
N ASP A 312 5.17 -14.14 4.14
CA ASP A 312 6.61 -14.11 3.86
C ASP A 312 7.17 -15.50 3.53
N GLY A 313 8.41 -15.49 3.06
CA GLY A 313 9.30 -16.65 3.01
C GLY A 313 9.97 -17.03 4.32
N ARG A 314 10.74 -18.11 4.27
CA ARG A 314 11.55 -18.56 5.41
C ARG A 314 12.79 -17.69 5.62
N ASN A 315 13.37 -17.19 4.54
CA ASN A 315 14.64 -16.47 4.46
C ASN A 315 14.60 -15.44 3.31
N GLY A 316 15.71 -14.78 3.03
CA GLY A 316 15.81 -13.76 1.99
C GLY A 316 15.26 -12.42 2.44
N VAL A 317 14.57 -11.70 1.57
CA VAL A 317 14.02 -10.38 1.88
C VAL A 317 12.48 -10.38 1.93
N ALA A 318 11.94 -9.62 2.88
CA ALA A 318 10.52 -9.29 2.99
C ALA A 318 10.38 -7.77 2.88
N VAL A 319 9.54 -7.29 1.95
CA VAL A 319 9.38 -5.85 1.69
C VAL A 319 7.93 -5.47 1.89
N ASP A 320 7.68 -4.60 2.86
CA ASP A 320 6.33 -4.18 3.24
C ASP A 320 5.99 -2.84 2.59
N ASN A 321 4.75 -2.70 2.15
CA ASN A 321 4.23 -1.45 1.60
C ASN A 321 3.44 -0.68 2.64
N ILE A 322 3.96 0.47 3.08
CA ILE A 322 3.35 1.29 4.13
C ILE A 322 2.92 2.65 3.55
N ALA A 323 1.82 2.62 2.81
CA ALA A 323 1.27 3.81 2.16
C ALA A 323 0.45 4.67 3.13
N ALA A 324 0.65 5.97 3.06
CA ALA A 324 -0.06 6.97 3.85
C ALA A 324 -0.70 8.01 2.92
N ARG A 325 -1.95 7.76 2.51
CA ARG A 325 -2.70 8.69 1.64
C ARG A 325 -2.80 10.07 2.29
N GLY A 326 -2.44 11.11 1.53
CA GLY A 326 -2.46 12.50 1.99
C GLY A 326 -1.25 12.93 2.81
N ALA A 327 -0.25 12.05 2.99
CA ALA A 327 1.07 12.44 3.49
C ALA A 327 1.85 13.21 2.41
N ALA A 328 2.79 14.06 2.83
CA ALA A 328 3.64 14.85 1.93
C ALA A 328 4.87 14.09 1.38
N GLY A 329 4.96 12.78 1.66
CA GLY A 329 6.20 12.01 1.53
C GLY A 329 7.00 11.99 2.83
#